data_AF-A0A7I7QQK3-F1
#
_entry.id   AF-A0A7I7QQK3-F1
#
_cell.length_a   1.000
_cell.length_b   1.000
_cell.length_c   1.000
_cell.angle_alpha   90.00
_cell.angle_beta   90.00
_cell.angle_gamma   90.00
#
_symmetry.space_group_name_H-M   'P 1'
#
loop_
_entity.id
_entity.type
_entity.pdbx_description
1 polymer ?
#
loop_
_entity_poly.entity_id
_entity_poly.type
_entity_poly.pdbx_seq_one_letter_code
_entity_poly.pdbx_strand_id
1 'polypeptide(L)' 'MTIDTVILTVNEVIHGNDYAFVDLVVVDGIDLVTDAETGAVHGEGGRCRVWTDWSPDPAGLRATKFDYSLPPTRQQP' A
#
# COMPACT_ATOMS: atom_id res chain seq x y z
N MET A 1 1.30 -19.21 0.59
CA MET A 1 0.52 -18.37 1.53
C MET A 1 -0.44 -17.52 0.70
N THR A 2 -1.71 -17.48 1.08
CA THR A 2 -2.68 -16.55 0.47
C THR A 2 -2.48 -15.18 1.12
N ILE A 3 -1.99 -14.20 0.35
CA ILE A 3 -2.03 -12.80 0.75
C ILE A 3 -3.49 -12.36 0.66
N ASP A 4 -4.14 -12.20 1.80
CA ASP A 4 -5.57 -11.92 1.96
C ASP A 4 -5.87 -10.49 2.44
N THR A 5 -4.83 -9.74 2.82
CA THR A 5 -4.96 -8.40 3.40
C THR A 5 -4.02 -7.41 2.69
N VAL A 6 -4.50 -6.20 2.44
CA VAL A 6 -3.72 -5.08 1.87
C VAL A 6 -3.73 -3.88 2.82
N ILE A 7 -2.70 -3.03 2.73
CA ILE A 7 -2.68 -1.75 3.43
C ILE A 7 -3.14 -0.68 2.45
N LEU A 8 -4.19 0.05 2.81
CA LEU A 8 -4.71 1.18 2.05
C LEU A 8 -4.29 2.49 2.73
N THR A 9 -3.91 3.46 1.92
CA THR A 9 -3.73 4.85 2.32
C THR A 9 -5.09 5.53 2.51
N VAL A 10 -5.11 6.63 3.26
CA VAL A 10 -6.33 7.44 3.45
C VAL A 10 -6.87 7.95 2.12
N ASN A 11 -6.00 8.34 1.17
CA ASN A 11 -6.44 8.86 -0.11
C ASN A 11 -7.07 7.77 -0.98
N GLU A 12 -6.58 6.53 -0.94
CA GLU A 12 -7.22 5.40 -1.64
C GLU A 12 -8.61 5.10 -1.07
N VAL A 13 -8.77 5.15 0.26
CA VAL A 13 -10.08 4.97 0.90
C VAL A 13 -11.04 6.11 0.56
N ILE A 14 -10.59 7.37 0.57
CA ILE A 14 -11.42 8.53 0.18
C ILE A 14 -11.84 8.37 -1.29
N HIS A 15 -10.90 8.09 -2.18
CA HIS A 15 -11.17 7.94 -3.60
C HIS A 15 -12.14 6.78 -3.87
N GLY A 16 -11.96 5.63 -3.21
CA GLY A 16 -12.89 4.49 -3.33
C GLY A 16 -14.31 4.77 -2.82
N ASN A 17 -14.48 5.76 -1.93
CA ASN A 17 -15.80 6.18 -1.45
C ASN A 17 -16.45 7.26 -2.33
N ASP A 18 -15.64 8.16 -2.90
CA ASP A 18 -16.14 9.36 -3.60
C ASP A 18 -16.63 9.06 -5.04
N TYR A 19 -16.22 7.94 -5.63
CA TYR A 19 -16.56 7.58 -7.00
C TYR A 19 -17.37 6.28 -7.05
N ALA A 20 -18.43 6.29 -7.88
CA ALA A 20 -19.36 5.16 -8.02
C ALA A 20 -18.74 3.92 -8.68
N PHE A 21 -17.65 4.09 -9.43
CA PHE A 21 -16.97 3.02 -10.17
C PHE A 21 -15.47 3.17 -9.98
N VAL A 22 -14.88 2.33 -9.13
CA VAL A 22 -13.45 2.28 -8.88
C VAL A 22 -13.02 0.83 -8.88
N ASP A 23 -11.92 0.53 -9.57
CA ASP A 23 -11.30 -0.79 -9.51
C ASP A 23 -10.18 -0.78 -8.46
N LEU A 24 -10.11 -1.81 -7.62
CA LEU A 24 -8.94 -2.06 -6.78
C LEU A 24 -8.01 -3.01 -7.53
N VAL A 25 -6.83 -2.50 -7.91
CA VAL A 25 -5.76 -3.28 -8.52
C VAL A 25 -4.71 -3.60 -7.45
N VAL A 26 -4.56 -4.88 -7.13
CA VAL A 26 -3.54 -5.36 -6.18
C VAL A 26 -2.47 -6.14 -6.94
N VAL A 27 -1.22 -5.71 -6.78
CA VAL A 27 -0.05 -6.48 -7.19
C VAL A 27 0.63 -6.99 -5.94
N ASP A 28 0.71 -8.31 -5.79
CA ASP A 28 1.27 -8.96 -4.61
C ASP A 28 2.16 -10.16 -4.97
N GLY A 29 2.87 -10.69 -3.98
CA GLY A 29 3.78 -11.83 -4.18
C GLY A 29 4.97 -11.50 -5.07
N ILE A 30 5.41 -10.24 -5.08
CA ILE A 30 6.64 -9.82 -5.76
C ILE A 30 7.81 -10.22 -4.88
N ASP A 31 8.74 -10.99 -5.45
CA ASP A 31 10.02 -11.31 -4.82
C ASP A 31 11.07 -10.30 -5.30
N LEU A 32 11.85 -9.75 -4.36
CA LEU A 32 12.99 -8.90 -4.70
C LEU A 32 14.22 -9.76 -4.89
N VAL A 33 14.80 -9.71 -6.08
CA VAL A 33 16.01 -10.42 -6.45
C VAL A 33 17.13 -9.41 -6.66
N THR A 34 18.29 -9.69 -6.08
CA THR A 34 19.50 -8.89 -6.28
C THR A 34 20.40 -9.62 -7.25
N ASP A 35 20.73 -8.96 -8.36
CA ASP A 35 21.68 -9.46 -9.32
C ASP A 35 23.08 -9.55 -8.69
N ALA A 36 23.69 -10.73 -8.75
CA ALA A 36 24.93 -11.01 -8.03
C ALA A 36 26.17 -10.34 -8.65
N GLU A 37 26.14 -9.98 -9.93
CA GLU A 37 27.29 -9.40 -10.63
C GLU A 37 27.25 -7.86 -10.61
N THR A 38 26.06 -7.29 -10.78
CA THR A 38 25.84 -5.84 -10.91
C THR A 38 25.34 -5.20 -9.63
N GLY A 39 24.81 -5.99 -8.69
CA GLY A 39 24.16 -5.49 -7.47
C GLY A 39 22.80 -4.83 -7.72
N ALA A 40 22.27 -4.90 -8.94
CA ALA A 40 20.98 -4.32 -9.28
C ALA A 40 19.84 -5.10 -8.62
N VAL A 41 18.92 -4.38 -7.96
CA VAL A 41 17.70 -4.96 -7.40
C VAL A 41 16.59 -4.91 -8.45
N HIS A 42 16.00 -6.06 -8.75
CA HIS A 42 14.85 -6.17 -9.63
C HIS A 42 13.74 -6.99 -8.96
N GLY A 43 12.50 -6.73 -9.34
CA GLY A 43 11.36 -7.54 -8.90
C GLY A 43 11.14 -8.68 -9.86
N GLU A 44 10.95 -9.89 -9.33
CA GLU A 44 10.55 -11.07 -10.09
C GLU A 44 9.24 -11.65 -9.54
N GLY A 45 8.57 -12.45 -10.37
CA GLY A 45 7.29 -13.03 -10.02
C GLY A 45 6.20 -11.98 -9.87
N GLY A 46 5.37 -12.14 -8.84
CA GLY A 46 4.19 -11.32 -8.62
C GLY A 46 2.95 -11.83 -9.36
N ARG A 47 1.79 -11.47 -8.84
CA ARG A 47 0.49 -11.66 -9.50
C ARG A 47 -0.32 -10.37 -9.39
N CYS A 48 -1.07 -10.09 -10.44
CA CYS A 48 -2.00 -8.97 -10.49
C CYS A 48 -3.43 -9.50 -10.28
N ARG A 49 -4.18 -8.87 -9.39
CA ARG A 49 -5.57 -9.17 -9.10
C ARG A 49 -6.38 -7.89 -9.14
N VAL A 50 -7.53 -7.94 -9.79
CA VAL A 50 -8.44 -6.80 -9.96
C VAL A 50 -9.77 -7.14 -9.32
N TRP A 51 -10.25 -6.26 -8.43
CA TRP A 51 -11.63 -6.25 -7.96
C TRP A 51 -12.32 -5.12 -8.69
N THR A 52 -13.21 -5.47 -9.61
CA THR A 52 -14.01 -4.50 -10.37
C THR A 52 -15.15 -3.97 -9.52
N ASP A 53 -15.53 -2.70 -9.73
CA ASP A 53 -16.61 -2.04 -8.97
C ASP A 53 -16.41 -2.13 -7.45
N TRP A 54 -15.15 -2.04 -7.03
CA TRP A 54 -14.75 -2.15 -5.64
C TRP A 54 -15.13 -0.89 -4.86
N SER A 55 -15.66 -1.11 -3.66
CA SER A 55 -15.83 -0.08 -2.63
C SER A 55 -15.20 -0.57 -1.32
N PRO A 56 -14.53 0.29 -0.54
CA PRO A 56 -13.96 -0.10 0.74
C PRO A 56 -15.06 -0.51 1.74
N ASP A 57 -14.96 -1.70 2.32
CA ASP A 57 -15.82 -2.13 3.42
C ASP A 57 -15.33 -1.51 4.74
N PRO A 58 -16.11 -0.63 5.40
CA PRO A 58 -15.71 -0.01 6.65
C PRO A 58 -15.39 -1.02 7.76
N ALA A 59 -16.03 -2.19 7.78
CA ALA A 59 -15.77 -3.22 8.77
C ALA A 59 -14.40 -3.90 8.58
N GLY A 60 -13.87 -3.88 7.36
CA GLY A 60 -12.54 -4.39 7.02
C GLY A 60 -11.40 -3.38 7.25
N LEU A 61 -11.72 -2.11 7.56
CA LEU A 61 -10.72 -1.07 7.80
C LEU A 61 -10.31 -1.00 9.27
N ARG A 62 -9.00 -1.01 9.53
CA ARG A 62 -8.42 -0.71 10.85
C ARG A 62 -7.52 0.51 10.76
N ALA A 63 -7.69 1.46 11.69
CA ALA A 63 -6.77 2.59 11.81
C ALA A 63 -5.35 2.08 12.14
N THR A 64 -4.40 2.33 11.23
CA THR A 64 -2.98 1.92 11.35
C THR A 64 -2.02 3.11 11.41
N LYS A 65 -2.53 4.35 11.44
CA LYS A 65 -1.71 5.56 11.40
C LYS A 65 -1.34 6.05 12.80
N PHE A 66 -0.07 6.40 12.96
CA PHE A 66 0.42 7.24 14.04
C PHE A 66 0.83 8.59 13.45
N ASP A 67 0.21 9.68 13.89
CA ASP A 67 0.67 11.02 13.57
C ASP A 67 1.77 11.41 14.56
N TYR A 68 2.98 11.68 14.03
CA TYR A 68 4.13 12.09 14.83
C TYR A 68 4.52 13.51 14.45
N SER A 69 4.40 14.44 15.41
CA SER A 69 4.91 15.81 15.27
C SER A 69 6.35 15.87 15.78
N LEU A 70 7.25 16.41 14.96
CA LEU A 70 8.64 16.64 15.35
C LEU A 70 8.67 17.65 16.52
N PRO A 71 9.50 17.42 17.56
CA PRO A 71 9.72 18.43 18.60
C PRO A 71 10.35 19.69 17.99
N PRO A 72 10.10 20.88 18.56
CA PRO A 72 10.73 22.10 18.08
C PRO A 72 12.25 21.94 18.06
N THR A 73 12.89 22.34 16.95
CA THR A 73 14.35 22.36 16.82
C THR A 73 14.93 23.17 17.99
N ARG A 74 15.70 22.52 18.88
CA ARG A 74 16.60 23.25 19.77
C ARG A 74 17.59 24.00 18.89
N GLN A 75 17.48 25.32 18.83
CA GLN A 75 18.60 26.14 18.40
C GLN A 75 19.70 25.93 19.44
N GLN A 76 20.75 25.20 19.08
CA GLN A 76 21.97 25.14 19.90
C GLN A 76 22.68 26.50 19.80
N PRO A 77 23.27 27.00 20.90
CA PRO A 77 23.98 28.28 20.94
C PRO A 77 25.24 28.29 20.08
#